data_AF-A0A914EWI9-F1
#
_entry.id   AF-A0A914EWI9-F1
#
_cell.length_a   1.000
_cell.length_b   1.000
_cell.length_c   1.000
_cell.angle_alpha   90.00
_cell.angle_beta   90.00
_cell.angle_gamma   90.00
#
_symmetry.space_group_name_H-M   'P 1'
#
loop_
_entity.id
_entity.type
_entity.pdbx_description
1 polymer ?
#
loop_
_entity_poly.entity_id
_entity_poly.type
_entity_poly.pdbx_seq_one_letter_code
_entity_poly.pdbx_strand_id
1 'polypeptide(L)'
;MPSEKHDIMRKMFEEALGSTMNEKQRKKLDDILNNPRLTKDEVNESIKALCVICGKETMERYQEISEIFVERMAKLSAKMKEEQEKFTDETKAFLHKLHIIHENHSLSYQAEHEKFKELFEHASPVVKTDLKLFGEPFTQFIHGPVER
;
A
#
# COMPACT_ATOMS: atom_id res chain seq x y z
N MET A 1 13.12 -7.71 16.96
CA MET A 1 11.71 -8.14 16.87
C MET A 1 11.15 -7.49 15.61
N PRO A 2 10.71 -8.24 14.59
CA PRO A 2 10.09 -7.62 13.43
C PRO A 2 8.78 -6.97 13.90
N SER A 3 8.60 -5.69 13.59
CA SER A 3 7.49 -4.87 14.08
C SER A 3 6.17 -5.48 13.64
N GLU A 4 5.45 -6.08 14.59
CA GLU A 4 4.03 -6.34 14.44
C GLU A 4 3.34 -5.00 14.19
N LYS A 5 2.49 -5.00 13.16
CA LYS A 5 1.58 -3.92 12.74
C LYS A 5 2.15 -2.92 11.71
N HIS A 6 1.35 -2.76 10.65
CA HIS A 6 1.34 -1.66 9.67
C HIS A 6 2.01 -1.89 8.31
N ASP A 7 1.61 -2.94 7.58
CA ASP A 7 1.68 -2.89 6.12
C ASP A 7 0.34 -3.36 5.52
N ILE A 8 -0.36 -2.43 4.86
CA ILE A 8 -1.66 -2.66 4.19
C ILE A 8 -1.49 -3.63 3.04
N MET A 9 -0.40 -3.48 2.29
CA MET A 9 -0.10 -4.35 1.16
C MET A 9 0.11 -5.77 1.66
N ARG A 10 0.87 -5.92 2.75
CA ARG A 10 1.03 -7.20 3.45
C ARG A 10 -0.31 -7.79 3.89
N LYS A 11 -1.13 -7.05 4.64
CA LYS A 11 -2.42 -7.57 5.12
C LYS A 11 -3.34 -7.97 3.96
N MET A 12 -3.41 -7.18 2.89
CA MET A 12 -4.21 -7.53 1.72
C MET A 12 -3.71 -8.82 1.05
N PHE A 13 -2.40 -8.96 0.83
CA PHE A 13 -1.85 -10.18 0.24
C PHE A 13 -1.98 -11.39 1.18
N GLU A 14 -1.78 -11.23 2.48
CA GLU A 14 -1.96 -12.29 3.47
C GLU A 14 -3.43 -12.72 3.59
N GLU A 15 -4.39 -11.80 3.64
CA GLU A 15 -5.82 -12.11 3.72
C GLU A 15 -6.29 -12.83 2.47
N ALA A 16 -5.81 -12.42 1.30
CA ALA A 16 -6.37 -12.88 0.05
C ALA A 16 -5.59 -14.05 -0.59
N LEU A 17 -4.31 -14.25 -0.24
CA LEU A 17 -3.53 -15.41 -0.67
C LEU A 17 -3.33 -16.44 0.45
N GLY A 18 -3.49 -16.07 1.72
CA GLY A 18 -3.11 -16.88 2.88
C GLY A 18 -3.86 -18.21 3.02
N SER A 19 -5.08 -18.29 2.50
CA SER A 19 -5.87 -19.53 2.43
C SER A 19 -5.43 -20.47 1.30
N THR A 20 -4.75 -19.95 0.28
CA THR A 20 -4.26 -20.73 -0.89
C THR A 20 -2.79 -21.12 -0.75
N MET A 21 -2.07 -20.56 0.22
CA MET A 21 -0.65 -20.79 0.45
C MET A 21 -0.41 -21.61 1.71
N ASN A 22 0.50 -22.58 1.66
CA ASN A 22 1.02 -23.26 2.84
C ASN A 22 2.03 -22.39 3.62
N GLU A 23 2.43 -22.83 4.81
CA GLU A 23 3.34 -22.08 5.69
C GLU A 23 4.67 -21.69 5.00
N LYS A 24 5.26 -22.59 4.21
CA LYS A 24 6.51 -22.32 3.50
C LYS A 24 6.33 -21.25 2.42
N GLN A 25 5.19 -21.26 1.73
CA GLN A 25 4.84 -20.25 0.71
C GLN A 25 4.53 -18.90 1.35
N ARG A 26 3.78 -18.88 2.46
CA ARG A 26 3.52 -17.66 3.24
C ARG A 26 4.81 -17.03 3.75
N LYS A 27 5.77 -17.82 4.23
CA LYS A 27 7.08 -17.32 4.62
C LYS A 27 7.83 -16.69 3.44
N LYS A 28 7.79 -17.31 2.25
CA LYS A 28 8.39 -16.72 1.05
C LYS A 28 7.72 -15.41 0.62
N LEU A 29 6.39 -15.33 0.73
CA LEU A 29 5.64 -14.10 0.47
C LEU A 29 6.10 -12.98 1.42
N ASP A 30 6.24 -13.29 2.71
CA ASP A 30 6.74 -12.35 3.72
C ASP A 30 8.20 -11.93 3.41
N ASP A 31 9.06 -12.87 3.05
CA ASP A 31 10.45 -12.58 2.67
C ASP A 31 10.53 -11.65 1.43
N ILE A 32 9.62 -11.81 0.46
CA ILE A 32 9.55 -10.96 -0.75
C ILE A 32 9.09 -9.55 -0.38
N LEU A 33 8.02 -9.42 0.41
CA LEU A 33 7.44 -8.13 0.80
C LEU A 33 8.38 -7.30 1.67
N ASN A 34 9.13 -7.95 2.56
CA ASN A 34 10.08 -7.28 3.46
C ASN A 34 11.48 -7.15 2.87
N ASN A 35 11.69 -7.42 1.58
CA ASN A 35 13.03 -7.33 0.99
C ASN A 35 13.36 -5.87 0.63
N PRO A 36 14.28 -5.20 1.37
CA PRO A 36 14.59 -3.79 1.11
C PRO A 36 15.37 -3.59 -0.19
N ARG A 37 15.86 -4.66 -0.82
CA ARG A 37 16.64 -4.61 -2.06
C ARG A 37 15.77 -4.70 -3.31
N LEU A 38 14.52 -5.14 -3.18
CA LEU A 38 13.61 -5.25 -4.32
C LEU A 38 12.86 -3.94 -4.52
N THR A 39 12.84 -3.47 -5.74
CA THR A 39 11.93 -2.41 -6.20
C THR A 39 10.47 -2.91 -6.19
N LYS A 40 9.49 -2.01 -6.23
CA LYS A 40 8.07 -2.40 -6.30
C LYS A 40 7.77 -3.34 -7.47
N ASP A 41 8.39 -3.09 -8.62
CA ASP A 41 8.22 -3.91 -9.81
C ASP A 41 8.82 -5.32 -9.60
N GLU A 42 10.01 -5.40 -9.00
CA GLU A 42 10.64 -6.69 -8.66
C GLU A 42 9.88 -7.45 -7.58
N VAL A 43 9.28 -6.76 -6.61
CA VAL A 43 8.38 -7.36 -5.62
C VAL A 43 7.16 -7.95 -6.32
N ASN A 44 6.49 -7.18 -7.19
CA ASN A 44 5.30 -7.64 -7.91
C ASN A 44 5.61 -8.87 -8.79
N GLU A 45 6.70 -8.83 -9.55
CA GLU A 45 7.12 -9.98 -10.36
C GLU A 45 7.49 -11.19 -9.48
N SER A 46 8.10 -10.99 -8.32
CA SER A 46 8.43 -12.07 -7.37
C SER A 46 7.17 -12.70 -6.75
N ILE A 47 6.18 -11.89 -6.38
CA ILE A 47 4.89 -12.38 -5.85
C ILE A 47 4.16 -13.16 -6.94
N LYS A 48 4.09 -12.62 -8.16
CA LYS A 48 3.50 -13.29 -9.32
C LYS A 48 4.17 -14.63 -9.61
N ALA A 49 5.51 -14.68 -9.62
CA ALA A 49 6.26 -15.92 -9.79
C ALA A 49 5.97 -16.94 -8.67
N LEU A 50 5.84 -16.49 -7.42
CA LEU A 50 5.43 -17.34 -6.30
C LEU A 50 4.01 -17.89 -6.52
N CYS A 51 3.06 -17.06 -6.95
CA CYS A 51 1.68 -17.48 -7.20
C CYS A 51 1.57 -18.53 -8.31
N VAL A 52 2.37 -18.40 -9.38
CA VAL A 52 2.47 -19.42 -10.45
C VAL A 52 2.92 -20.77 -9.89
N ILE A 53 3.87 -20.79 -8.95
CA ILE A 53 4.35 -22.01 -8.30
C ILE A 53 3.30 -22.60 -7.35
N CYS A 54 2.52 -21.75 -6.68
CA CYS A 54 1.46 -22.18 -5.76
C CYS A 54 0.28 -22.83 -6.48
N GLY A 55 0.02 -22.45 -7.74
CA GLY A 55 -0.98 -23.07 -8.61
C GLY A 55 -2.01 -22.08 -9.14
N LYS A 56 -2.91 -22.60 -9.98
CA LYS A 56 -3.91 -21.80 -10.72
C LYS A 56 -4.78 -20.95 -9.79
N GLU A 57 -5.27 -21.54 -8.70
CA GLU A 57 -6.14 -20.85 -7.73
C GLU A 57 -5.45 -19.65 -7.07
N THR A 58 -4.19 -19.82 -6.62
CA THR A 58 -3.42 -18.71 -6.04
C THR A 58 -3.16 -17.60 -7.07
N MET A 59 -2.91 -17.96 -8.32
CA MET A 59 -2.71 -16.99 -9.39
C MET A 59 -3.98 -16.20 -9.72
N GLU A 60 -5.14 -16.86 -9.74
CA GLU A 60 -6.45 -16.20 -9.91
C GLU A 60 -6.72 -15.22 -8.77
N ARG A 61 -6.49 -15.64 -7.52
CA ARG A 61 -6.59 -14.74 -6.35
C ARG A 61 -5.65 -13.55 -6.45
N TYR A 62 -4.40 -13.77 -6.86
CA TYR A 62 -3.45 -12.68 -7.07
C TYR A 62 -3.94 -11.67 -8.11
N GLN A 63 -4.51 -12.14 -9.22
CA GLN A 63 -5.08 -11.27 -10.25
C GLN A 63 -6.28 -10.47 -9.72
N GLU A 64 -7.22 -11.11 -9.02
CA GLU A 64 -8.36 -10.44 -8.39
C GLU A 64 -7.91 -9.32 -7.44
N ILE A 65 -6.93 -9.59 -6.58
CA ILE A 65 -6.42 -8.59 -5.62
C ILE A 65 -5.71 -7.46 -6.35
N SER A 66 -4.91 -7.78 -7.37
CA SER A 66 -4.20 -6.77 -8.16
C SER A 66 -5.19 -5.83 -8.85
N GLU A 67 -6.28 -6.35 -9.39
CA GLU A 67 -7.34 -5.54 -10.00
C GLU A 67 -8.05 -4.67 -8.95
N ILE A 68 -8.40 -5.22 -7.79
CA ILE A 68 -9.00 -4.46 -6.68
C ILE A 68 -8.06 -3.34 -6.21
N PHE A 69 -6.75 -3.61 -6.13
CA PHE A 69 -5.77 -2.61 -5.73
C PHE A 69 -5.69 -1.47 -6.75
N VAL A 70 -5.60 -1.80 -8.04
CA VAL A 70 -5.62 -0.80 -9.12
C VAL A 70 -6.91 0.03 -9.08
N GLU A 71 -8.06 -0.61 -8.88
CA GLU A 71 -9.35 0.08 -8.79
C GLU A 71 -9.42 1.01 -7.56
N ARG A 72 -8.92 0.56 -6.40
CA ARG A 72 -8.85 1.39 -5.18
C ARG A 72 -7.93 2.60 -5.37
N MET A 73 -6.77 2.41 -6.00
CA MET A 73 -5.85 3.51 -6.31
C MET A 73 -6.46 4.50 -7.30
N ALA A 74 -7.16 4.02 -8.33
CA ALA A 74 -7.87 4.87 -9.27
C ALA A 74 -8.99 5.68 -8.59
N LYS A 75 -9.79 5.05 -7.71
CA LYS A 75 -10.82 5.74 -6.91
C LYS A 75 -10.21 6.77 -5.98
N LEU A 76 -9.10 6.45 -5.33
CA LEU A 76 -8.40 7.37 -4.45
C LEU A 76 -7.88 8.59 -5.22
N SER A 77 -7.23 8.36 -6.37
CA SER A 77 -6.75 9.43 -7.25
C SER A 77 -7.89 10.31 -7.77
N ALA A 78 -9.01 9.71 -8.19
CA ALA A 78 -10.19 10.46 -8.63
C ALA A 78 -10.78 11.33 -7.50
N LYS A 79 -10.92 10.78 -6.29
CA LYS A 79 -11.38 11.54 -5.12
C LYS A 79 -10.43 12.67 -4.77
N MET A 80 -9.11 12.45 -4.88
CA MET A 80 -8.09 13.48 -4.62
C MET A 80 -8.20 14.63 -5.60
N LYS A 81 -8.55 14.34 -6.85
CA LYS A 81 -8.80 15.33 -7.89
C LYS A 81 -10.11 16.10 -7.67
N GLU A 82 -11.18 15.41 -7.27
CA GLU A 82 -12.49 16.01 -7.01
C GLU A 82 -12.47 16.95 -5.80
N GLU A 83 -11.79 16.54 -4.72
CA GLU A 83 -11.71 17.34 -3.49
C GLU A 83 -10.50 18.29 -3.48
N GLN A 84 -9.71 18.32 -4.55
CA GLN A 84 -8.52 19.17 -4.65
C GLN A 84 -8.83 20.64 -4.36
N GLU A 85 -9.98 21.14 -4.79
CA GLU A 85 -10.41 22.53 -4.57
C GLU A 85 -10.78 22.83 -3.11
N LYS A 86 -11.16 21.80 -2.34
CA LYS A 86 -11.51 21.94 -0.91
C LYS A 86 -10.27 22.00 -0.03
N PHE A 87 -9.11 21.64 -0.57
CA PHE A 87 -7.87 21.59 0.17
C PHE A 87 -7.14 22.93 0.21
N THR A 88 -6.54 23.17 1.37
CA THR A 88 -5.52 24.20 1.49
C THR A 88 -4.34 23.89 0.58
N ASP A 89 -3.62 24.92 0.15
CA ASP A 89 -2.44 24.73 -0.70
C ASP A 89 -1.35 23.90 -0.01
N GLU A 90 -1.31 23.94 1.32
CA GLU A 90 -0.46 23.08 2.14
C GLU A 90 -0.83 21.60 1.99
N THR A 91 -2.13 21.26 2.07
CA THR A 91 -2.61 19.89 1.86
C THR A 91 -2.38 19.43 0.42
N LYS A 92 -2.59 20.28 -0.58
CA LYS A 92 -2.26 19.95 -1.98
C LYS A 92 -0.77 19.64 -2.15
N ALA A 93 0.11 20.45 -1.55
CA ALA A 93 1.55 20.22 -1.60
C ALA A 93 1.96 18.93 -0.88
N PHE A 94 1.31 18.61 0.24
CA PHE A 94 1.50 17.35 0.96
C PHE A 94 1.10 16.13 0.11
N LEU A 95 -0.10 16.16 -0.48
CA LEU A 95 -0.61 15.11 -1.35
C LEU A 95 0.25 14.90 -2.60
N HIS A 96 0.79 16.00 -3.16
CA HIS A 96 1.73 15.92 -4.28
C HIS A 96 3.04 15.20 -3.88
N LYS A 97 3.56 15.44 -2.68
CA LYS A 97 4.74 14.71 -2.16
C LYS A 97 4.45 13.23 -1.97
N LEU A 98 3.28 12.86 -1.45
CA LEU A 98 2.85 11.47 -1.36
C LEU A 98 2.79 10.81 -2.75
N HIS A 99 2.20 11.50 -3.72
CA HIS A 99 2.14 10.98 -5.09
C HIS A 99 3.53 10.75 -5.69
N ILE A 100 4.48 11.68 -5.51
CA ILE A 100 5.87 11.49 -5.98
C ILE A 100 6.54 10.27 -5.34
N ILE A 101 6.36 10.06 -4.03
CA ILE A 101 6.91 8.89 -3.35
C ILE A 101 6.26 7.60 -3.88
N HIS A 102 4.96 7.64 -4.19
CA HIS A 102 4.22 6.51 -4.74
C HIS A 102 4.65 6.13 -6.15
N GLU A 103 4.76 7.11 -7.04
CA GLU A 103 5.19 6.91 -8.43
C GLU A 103 6.69 6.56 -8.54
N ASN A 104 7.44 6.59 -7.43
CA ASN A 104 8.82 6.15 -7.44
C ASN A 104 8.92 4.62 -7.37
N HIS A 105 8.85 3.99 -8.54
CA HIS A 105 9.01 2.54 -8.72
C HIS A 105 10.40 2.02 -8.31
N SER A 106 11.41 2.88 -8.18
CA SER A 106 12.76 2.47 -7.74
C SER A 106 12.86 2.24 -6.23
N LEU A 107 11.82 2.57 -5.46
CA LEU A 107 11.75 2.27 -4.03
C LEU A 107 11.22 0.84 -3.81
N SER A 108 11.59 0.23 -2.68
CA SER A 108 10.85 -0.91 -2.14
C SER A 108 9.55 -0.43 -1.50
N TYR A 109 8.57 -1.33 -1.33
CA TYR A 109 7.33 -1.02 -0.58
C TYR A 109 7.63 -0.57 0.86
N GLN A 110 8.62 -1.19 1.51
CA GLN A 110 9.08 -0.76 2.83
C GLN A 110 9.66 0.65 2.82
N ALA A 111 10.52 0.98 1.85
CA ALA A 111 11.12 2.30 1.75
C ALA A 111 10.08 3.39 1.38
N GLU A 112 9.09 3.05 0.56
CA GLU A 112 7.91 3.89 0.33
C GLU A 112 7.14 4.14 1.62
N HIS A 113 6.83 3.09 2.38
CA HIS A 113 6.08 3.19 3.63
C HIS A 113 6.82 4.05 4.66
N GLU A 114 8.13 3.86 4.83
CA GLU A 114 8.97 4.67 5.71
C GLU A 114 8.92 6.15 5.31
N LYS A 115 9.01 6.45 4.01
CA LYS A 115 8.89 7.83 3.50
C LYS A 115 7.50 8.42 3.69
N PHE A 116 6.43 7.63 3.51
CA PHE A 116 5.07 8.08 3.80
C PHE A 116 4.89 8.42 5.27
N LYS A 117 5.41 7.56 6.17
CA LYS A 117 5.36 7.77 7.61
C LYS A 117 6.13 9.03 8.00
N GLU A 118 7.36 9.18 7.54
CA GLU A 118 8.17 10.37 7.80
C GLU A 118 7.46 11.64 7.33
N LEU A 119 6.91 11.62 6.10
CA LEU A 119 6.17 12.75 5.55
C LEU A 119 4.95 13.08 6.41
N PHE A 120 4.18 12.08 6.83
CA PHE A 120 2.98 12.26 7.65
C PHE A 120 3.28 12.73 9.09
N GLU A 121 4.35 12.24 9.71
CA GLU A 121 4.80 12.69 11.03
C GLU A 121 5.04 14.20 11.05
N HIS A 122 5.70 14.71 10.01
CA HIS A 122 6.00 16.12 9.79
C HIS A 122 4.85 16.93 9.17
N ALA A 123 3.70 16.31 8.89
CA ALA A 123 2.54 17.02 8.36
C ALA A 123 1.97 17.98 9.40
N SER A 124 1.56 19.16 8.92
CA SER A 124 0.96 20.18 9.77
C SER A 124 -0.40 19.72 10.33
N PRO A 125 -0.88 20.34 11.43
CA PRO A 125 -2.21 20.08 11.95
C PRO A 125 -3.33 20.35 10.93
N VAL A 126 -3.11 21.31 10.01
CA VAL A 126 -4.06 21.64 8.93
C VAL A 126 -4.17 20.48 7.96
N VAL A 127 -3.03 19.96 7.48
CA VAL A 127 -2.98 18.77 6.62
C VAL A 127 -3.64 17.58 7.31
N LYS A 128 -3.31 17.31 8.57
CA LYS A 128 -3.91 16.19 9.33
C LYS A 128 -5.43 16.36 9.52
N THR A 129 -5.94 17.58 9.53
CA THR A 129 -7.38 17.87 9.64
C THR A 129 -8.08 17.73 8.28
N ASP A 130 -7.51 18.30 7.22
CA ASP A 130 -8.02 18.17 5.86
C ASP A 130 -8.08 16.70 5.42
N LEU A 131 -7.08 15.89 5.77
CA LEU A 131 -7.05 14.46 5.46
C LEU A 131 -8.09 13.64 6.23
N LYS A 132 -8.55 14.11 7.41
CA LYS A 132 -9.67 13.46 8.12
C LYS A 132 -11.00 13.68 7.40
N LEU A 133 -11.15 14.78 6.66
CA LEU A 133 -12.34 15.04 5.83
C LEU A 133 -12.44 14.05 4.66
N PHE A 134 -11.30 13.49 4.23
CA PHE A 134 -11.25 12.43 3.21
C PHE A 134 -11.92 11.11 3.65
N GLY A 135 -12.13 10.93 4.95
CA GLY A 135 -12.74 9.74 5.56
C GLY A 135 -11.77 8.57 5.76
N GLU A 136 -12.31 7.43 6.21
CA GLU A 136 -11.54 6.20 6.48
C GLU A 136 -10.63 5.69 5.34
N PRO A 137 -10.91 5.86 4.02
CA PRO A 137 -10.09 5.27 2.97
C PRO A 137 -8.64 5.76 2.96
N PHE A 138 -8.40 7.04 3.27
CA PHE A 138 -7.05 7.61 3.27
C PHE A 138 -6.27 7.22 4.53
N THR A 139 -6.94 7.26 5.68
CA THR A 139 -6.37 6.81 6.96
C THR A 139 -6.03 5.32 6.90
N GLN A 140 -6.88 4.50 6.28
CA GLN A 140 -6.61 3.08 6.04
C GLN A 140 -5.47 2.87 5.06
N PHE A 141 -5.27 3.75 4.07
CA PHE A 141 -4.17 3.70 3.11
C PHE A 141 -2.81 4.10 3.72
N ILE A 142 -2.78 4.94 4.76
CA ILE A 142 -1.54 5.34 5.44
C ILE A 142 -1.24 4.47 6.67
N HIS A 143 -2.25 4.06 7.43
CA HIS A 143 -2.09 3.43 8.74
C HIS A 143 -2.52 1.95 8.81
N GLY A 144 -3.13 1.40 7.77
CA GLY A 144 -3.79 0.09 7.87
C GLY A 144 -5.20 0.18 8.42
N PRO A 145 -5.94 -0.94 8.42
CA PRO A 145 -7.23 -1.00 9.08
C PRO A 145 -7.05 -0.56 10.53
N VAL A 146 -7.78 0.50 10.91
CA VAL A 146 -7.89 0.92 12.31
C VAL A 146 -8.71 -0.18 12.98
N GLU A 147 -8.05 -1.02 13.79
CA GLU A 147 -8.76 -1.97 14.65
C GLU A 147 -9.74 -1.16 15.51
N ARG A 148 -11.04 -1.40 15.30
CA ARG A 148 -12.12 -0.84 16.11
C ARG A 148 -12.16 -1.50 17.48
#